data_AF-A0A1A8KY85-F1
#
_entry.id   AF-A0A1A8KY85-F1
#
_cell.length_a   1.000
_cell.length_b   1.000
_cell.length_c   1.000
_cell.angle_alpha   90.00
_cell.angle_beta   90.00
_cell.angle_gamma   90.00
#
_symmetry.space_group_name_H-M   'P 1'
#
loop_
_entity.id
_entity.type
_entity.pdbx_description
1 polymer ?
#
loop_
_entity_poly.entity_id
_entity_poly.type
_entity_poly.pdbx_seq_one_letter_code
_entity_poly.pdbx_strand_id
1 'polypeptide(L)' 'MADRFDCDSCKESLYGRKYIQSDEKPYCIPCYDNLYSNTCDECKELIGHESRELFYE' A
#
# COMPACT_ATOMS: atom_id res chain seq x y z
N MET A 1 14.47 21.13 9.37
CA MET A 1 13.40 20.29 9.95
C MET A 1 12.92 19.38 8.84
N ALA A 2 13.28 18.10 8.86
CA ALA A 2 12.76 17.16 7.88
C ALA A 2 11.31 16.90 8.26
N ASP A 3 10.39 17.41 7.45
CA ASP A 3 8.98 17.04 7.51
C ASP A 3 8.93 15.52 7.33
N ARG A 4 8.63 14.80 8.41
CA ARG A 4 8.68 13.33 8.44
C ARG A 4 7.45 12.79 7.74
N PHE A 5 7.49 12.81 6.42
CA PHE A 5 6.52 12.17 5.55
C PHE A 5 6.79 10.65 5.53
N ASP A 6 6.62 10.01 6.67
CA ASP A 6 6.86 8.59 6.86
C ASP A 6 5.52 7.85 6.99
N CYS A 7 5.43 6.63 6.44
CA CYS A 7 4.24 5.79 6.54
C CYS A 7 3.92 5.46 8.00
N ASP A 8 2.67 5.55 8.45
CA ASP A 8 2.33 5.22 9.83
C ASP A 8 2.55 3.72 10.15
N SER A 9 2.33 2.85 9.17
CA SER A 9 2.42 1.40 9.34
C SER A 9 3.85 0.85 9.32
N CYS A 10 4.67 1.22 8.32
CA CYS A 10 6.03 0.69 8.15
C CYS A 10 7.12 1.71 8.50
N LYS A 11 6.76 2.97 8.81
CA LYS A 11 7.68 4.09 9.07
C LYS A 11 8.69 4.36 7.94
N GLU A 12 8.37 3.90 6.73
CA GLU A 12 9.17 4.16 5.54
C GLU A 12 8.93 5.57 5.01
N SER A 13 9.99 6.22 4.51
CA SER A 13 9.89 7.56 3.96
C SER A 13 9.11 7.56 2.65
N LEU A 14 7.97 8.25 2.64
CA LEU A 14 7.07 8.44 1.51
C LEU A 14 7.53 9.57 0.58
N TYR A 15 8.68 10.15 0.86
CA TYR A 15 9.27 11.22 0.06
C TYR A 15 9.58 10.73 -1.36
N GLY A 16 8.99 11.39 -2.37
CA GLY A 16 9.20 11.06 -3.79
C GLY A 16 8.47 9.81 -4.29
N ARG A 17 7.59 9.21 -3.50
CA ARG A 17 6.80 8.03 -3.87
C ARG A 17 5.30 8.27 -3.63
N LYS A 18 4.45 7.49 -4.29
CA LYS A 18 3.01 7.58 -4.11
C LYS A 18 2.63 7.11 -2.70
N TYR A 19 1.72 7.82 -2.06
CA TYR A 19 1.18 7.47 -0.75
C TYR A 19 -0.31 7.78 -0.69
N ILE A 20 -1.00 7.20 0.28
CA ILE A 20 -2.43 7.38 0.52
C ILE A 20 -2.61 7.91 1.92
N GLN A 21 -3.36 9.00 2.09
CA GLN A 21 -3.74 9.50 3.41
C GLN A 21 -5.08 8.88 3.80
N SER A 22 -5.08 8.07 4.86
CA SER A 22 -6.24 7.34 5.36
C SER A 22 -6.40 7.62 6.85
N ASP A 23 -7.61 7.96 7.28
CA ASP A 23 -7.89 8.28 8.69
C ASP A 23 -6.90 9.31 9.26
N GLU A 24 -6.68 10.39 8.50
CA GLU A 24 -5.72 11.48 8.79
C GLU A 24 -4.24 11.08 8.87
N LYS A 25 -3.89 9.81 8.61
CA LYS A 25 -2.53 9.28 8.66
C LYS A 25 -1.99 8.92 7.27
N PRO A 26 -0.70 9.21 6.96
CA PRO A 26 -0.11 8.83 5.68
C PRO A 26 0.30 7.35 5.69
N TYR A 27 -0.11 6.61 4.67
CA TYR A 27 0.22 5.20 4.45
C TYR A 27 0.90 4.99 3.10
N CYS A 28 1.87 4.07 3.08
CA CYS A 28 2.50 3.63 1.86
C CYS A 28 1.48 2.86 0.99
N ILE A 29 1.56 2.98 -0.35
CA ILE A 29 0.67 2.24 -1.27
C ILE A 29 0.56 0.76 -0.87
N PRO A 30 1.66 0.00 -0.69
CA PRO A 30 1.55 -1.42 -0.34
C PRO A 30 1.04 -1.67 1.09
N CYS A 31 1.24 -0.72 2.02
CA CYS A 31 0.73 -0.83 3.38
C CYS A 31 -0.78 -0.63 3.41
N TYR A 32 -1.24 0.43 2.74
CA TYR A 32 -2.65 0.71 2.58
C TYR A 32 -3.32 -0.44 1.84
N ASP A 33 -2.70 -0.89 0.76
CA ASP A 33 -3.20 -2.03 0.00
C ASP A 33 -3.25 -3.29 0.88
N ASN A 34 -2.22 -3.66 1.64
CA ASN A 34 -2.31 -4.81 2.57
C ASN A 34 -3.39 -4.64 3.67
N LEU A 35 -3.55 -3.43 4.21
CA LEU A 35 -4.54 -3.13 5.26
C LEU A 35 -5.98 -3.17 4.74
N TYR A 36 -6.20 -2.80 3.48
CA TYR A 36 -7.52 -2.65 2.86
C TYR A 36 -7.80 -3.68 1.75
N SER A 37 -6.82 -4.47 1.34
CA SER A 37 -6.99 -5.49 0.31
C SER A 37 -7.69 -6.69 0.89
N ASN A 38 -8.61 -7.19 0.09
CA ASN A 38 -9.33 -8.40 0.39
C ASN A 38 -8.42 -9.58 0.10
N THR A 39 -8.32 -10.49 1.07
CA THR A 39 -7.68 -11.79 0.85
C THR A 39 -8.57 -12.59 -0.10
N CYS A 40 -7.98 -13.13 -1.17
CA CYS A 40 -8.68 -14.04 -2.06
C CYS A 40 -9.09 -15.30 -1.27
N ASP A 41 -10.38 -15.66 -1.25
CA ASP A 41 -10.86 -16.86 -0.55
C ASP A 41 -10.39 -18.17 -1.23
N GLU A 42 -10.23 -18.14 -2.56
CA GLU A 42 -9.78 -19.28 -3.35
C GLU A 42 -8.26 -19.51 -3.26
N CYS A 43 -7.49 -18.42 -3.33
CA CYS A 43 -6.04 -18.40 -3.40
C CYS A 43 -5.37 -18.31 -2.01
N LYS A 44 -6.11 -17.79 -1.01
CA LYS A 44 -5.59 -17.29 0.28
C LYS A 44 -4.44 -16.28 0.19
N GLU A 45 -4.20 -15.71 -0.98
CA GLU A 45 -3.22 -14.66 -1.18
C GLU A 45 -3.86 -13.29 -0.96
N LEU A 46 -3.07 -12.38 -0.39
CA LEU A 46 -3.42 -10.97 -0.34
C LEU A 46 -3.46 -10.46 -1.77
N ILE A 47 -4.60 -9.92 -2.20
CA ILE A 47 -4.72 -9.30 -3.52
C ILE A 47 -4.02 -7.95 -3.43
N GLY A 48 -2.69 -7.97 -3.45
CA GLY A 48 -1.88 -6.77 -3.58
C GLY A 48 -2.17 -6.10 -4.92
N HIS A 49 -2.17 -4.77 -5.02
CA HIS A 49 -2.21 -4.03 -6.29
C HIS A 49 -1.06 -4.43 -7.28
N GLU A 50 -0.11 -5.27 -6.87
CA GLU A 50 0.91 -5.87 -7.73
C GLU A 50 0.59 -7.29 -8.23
N SER A 51 -0.53 -7.88 -7.82
CA SER A 51 -0.92 -9.23 -8.24
C SER A 51 -1.60 -9.19 -9.60
N ARG A 52 -0.76 -9.40 -10.63
CA ARG A 52 -1.06 -9.65 -12.04
C ARG A 52 -1.37 -8.42 -12.87
N GLU A 53 -0.32 -7.89 -13.49
CA GLU A 53 -0.43 -7.54 -14.91
C GLU A 53 -1.01 -8.76 -15.64
N LEU A 54 -2.32 -8.74 -15.85
CA LEU A 54 -2.98 -9.59 -16.83
C LEU A 54 -2.47 -9.09 -18.19
N PHE A 55 -1.35 -9.63 -18.64
CA PHE A 55 -0.97 -9.58 -20.05
C PHE A 55 -2.09 -10.28 -20.81
N TYR A 56 -3.02 -9.50 -21.34
CA TYR A 56 -3.97 -9.99 -22.35
C TYR A 56 -3.18 -10.03 -23.66
N GLU A 57 -3.03 -11.24 -24.20
CA GLU A 57 -2.44 -11.53 -25.52
C GLU A 57 -3.11 -10.75 -26.66
#